data_AF-A0A5C6Y3W4-F1
#
_entry.id   AF-A0A5C6Y3W4-F1
#
_cell.length_a   1.000
_cell.length_b   1.000
_cell.length_c   1.000
_cell.angle_alpha   90.00
_cell.angle_beta   90.00
_cell.angle_gamma   90.00
#
_symmetry.space_group_name_H-M   'P 1'
#
loop_
_entity.id
_entity.type
_entity.pdbx_description
1 polymer ?
#
loop_
_entity_poly.entity_id
_entity_poly.type
_entity_poly.pdbx_seq_one_letter_code
_entity_poly.pdbx_strand_id
1 'polypeptide(L)'
;MILITKNRAFLTSLILSCLLLFNTLKISFTYLYYHIDPVGFVEALCENKDKPELACNGKCHLKKVISSSSNSEKEPIQLIDLKKIILYNTMQTRYSVPLTKNNNSLPYKYLNDYQYLVVSSCFHPPQDSFL
;
A
#
# COMPACT_ATOMS: atom_id res chain seq x y z
N MET A 1 20.05 13.19 42.63
CA MET A 1 19.90 11.91 41.92
C MET A 1 18.92 12.00 40.73
N ILE A 2 17.72 12.56 40.91
CA ILE A 2 16.67 12.65 39.87
C ILE A 2 17.04 13.53 38.66
N LEU A 3 17.76 14.65 38.86
CA LEU A 3 18.22 15.50 37.74
C LEU A 3 19.26 14.81 36.85
N ILE A 4 20.15 14.01 37.44
CA ILE A 4 21.20 13.30 36.72
C ILE A 4 20.61 12.15 35.89
N THR A 5 19.59 11.46 36.42
CA THR A 5 18.87 10.42 35.67
C THR A 5 17.99 10.99 34.57
N LYS A 6 17.37 12.17 34.77
CA LYS A 6 16.60 12.87 33.72
C LYS A 6 17.48 13.31 32.54
N ASN A 7 18.67 13.88 32.80
CA ASN A 7 19.61 14.24 31.73
C ASN A 7 20.16 13.01 31.00
N ARG A 8 20.43 11.90 31.71
CA ARG A 8 20.85 10.64 31.09
C ARG A 8 19.74 10.00 30.24
N ALA A 9 18.49 10.02 30.71
CA ALA A 9 17.34 9.57 29.94
C ALA A 9 17.11 10.44 28.69
N PHE A 10 17.30 11.75 28.81
CA PHE A 10 17.22 12.67 27.68
C PHE A 10 18.32 12.40 26.63
N LEU A 11 19.57 12.24 27.07
CA LEU A 11 20.69 11.92 26.18
C LEU A 11 20.51 10.57 25.48
N THR A 12 20.08 9.53 26.21
CA THR A 12 19.80 8.22 25.61
C THR A 12 18.64 8.28 24.61
N SER A 13 17.60 9.07 24.89
CA SER A 13 16.51 9.32 23.94
C SER A 13 16.99 10.04 22.68
N LEU A 14 17.87 11.04 22.80
CA LEU A 14 18.44 11.73 21.64
C LEU A 14 19.30 10.78 20.79
N ILE A 15 20.14 9.97 21.42
CA ILE A 15 20.97 8.99 20.73
C ILE A 15 20.09 7.98 19.97
N LEU A 16 19.05 7.44 20.63
CA LEU A 16 18.13 6.50 19.99
C LEU A 16 17.41 7.16 18.80
N SER A 17 16.94 8.39 18.96
CA SER A 17 16.31 9.16 17.88
C SER A 17 17.25 9.35 16.69
N CYS A 18 18.51 9.76 16.94
CA CYS A 18 19.51 9.90 15.89
C CYS A 18 19.81 8.57 15.16
N LEU A 19 19.85 7.45 15.88
CA LEU A 19 20.05 6.13 15.27
C LEU A 19 18.89 5.73 14.36
N LEU A 20 17.65 6.01 14.76
CA LEU A 20 16.47 5.75 13.94
C LEU A 20 16.44 6.62 12.68
N LEU A 21 16.79 7.90 12.81
CA LEU A 21 16.93 8.82 11.68
C LEU A 21 18.03 8.36 10.72
N PHE A 22 19.20 7.99 11.24
CA PHE A 22 20.30 7.47 10.42
C PHE A 22 19.88 6.19 9.69
N ASN A 23 19.17 5.28 10.35
CA ASN A 23 18.70 4.05 9.75
C ASN A 23 17.77 4.31 8.54
N THR A 24 16.91 5.32 8.65
CA THR A 24 15.99 5.73 7.58
C THR A 24 16.72 6.41 6.43
N LEU A 25 17.68 7.30 6.74
CA LEU A 25 18.35 8.14 5.74
C LEU A 25 19.51 7.43 5.02
N LYS A 26 20.06 6.34 5.57
CA LYS A 26 21.23 5.66 4.99
C LYS A 26 21.07 5.29 3.51
N ILE A 27 19.87 4.86 3.10
CA ILE A 27 19.57 4.45 1.72
C ILE A 27 19.56 5.68 0.82
N SER A 28 18.86 6.74 1.24
CA SER A 28 18.81 8.01 0.53
C SER A 28 20.19 8.64 0.36
N PHE A 29 21.02 8.64 1.41
CA PHE A 29 22.39 9.14 1.33
C PHE A 29 23.26 8.30 0.38
N THR A 30 23.11 6.97 0.39
CA THR A 30 23.83 6.09 -0.55
C THR A 30 23.46 6.41 -2.00
N TYR A 31 22.17 6.64 -2.28
CA TYR A 31 21.70 7.01 -3.61
C TYR A 31 22.18 8.41 -4.01
N LEU A 32 22.17 9.35 -3.08
CA LEU A 32 22.69 10.71 -3.31
C LEU A 32 24.18 10.67 -3.68
N TYR A 33 24.98 9.88 -2.95
CA TYR A 33 26.41 9.72 -3.25
C TYR A 33 26.64 9.15 -4.66
N TYR A 34 25.84 8.16 -5.07
CA TYR A 34 25.90 7.59 -6.43
C TYR A 34 25.65 8.64 -7.54
N HIS A 35 24.76 9.61 -7.29
CA HIS A 35 24.42 10.64 -8.27
C HIS A 35 25.35 11.84 -8.28
N ILE A 36 25.89 12.23 -7.12
CA ILE A 36 26.82 13.36 -7.03
C ILE A 36 28.18 12.99 -7.61
N ASP A 37 28.70 11.80 -7.26
CA ASP A 37 30.00 11.34 -7.71
C ASP A 37 29.93 9.86 -8.13
N PRO A 38 29.44 9.58 -9.35
CA PRO A 38 29.32 8.20 -9.83
C PRO A 38 30.68 7.52 -10.00
N VAL A 39 31.74 8.27 -10.32
CA VAL A 39 33.08 7.71 -10.53
C VAL A 39 33.67 7.25 -9.19
N GLY A 40 33.70 8.14 -8.19
CA GLY A 40 34.17 7.80 -6.86
C GLY A 40 33.29 6.74 -6.19
N PHE A 41 31.98 6.74 -6.43
CA PHE A 41 31.08 5.69 -5.94
C PHE A 41 31.47 4.31 -6.52
N VAL A 42 31.68 4.22 -7.83
CA VAL A 42 32.07 2.96 -8.48
C VAL A 42 33.44 2.51 -8.01
N GLU A 43 34.39 3.45 -7.89
CA GLU A 43 35.72 3.16 -7.37
C GLU A 43 35.70 2.70 -5.90
N ALA A 44 34.83 3.24 -5.05
CA ALA A 44 34.79 2.86 -3.64
C ALA A 44 33.95 1.60 -3.37
N LEU A 45 32.81 1.45 -4.03
CA LEU A 45 31.74 0.53 -3.62
C LEU A 45 31.38 -0.56 -4.64
N CYS A 46 31.90 -0.49 -5.88
CA CYS A 46 31.63 -1.53 -6.87
C CYS A 46 32.40 -2.81 -6.55
N GLU A 47 31.70 -3.94 -6.50
CA GLU A 47 32.29 -5.26 -6.24
C GLU A 47 32.84 -5.94 -7.51
N ASN A 48 32.29 -5.63 -8.69
CA ASN A 48 32.64 -6.28 -9.97
C ASN A 48 33.42 -5.31 -10.87
N LYS A 49 34.54 -4.77 -10.38
CA LYS A 49 35.39 -3.86 -11.17
C LYS A 49 36.16 -4.59 -12.27
N ASP A 50 36.55 -5.83 -12.01
CA ASP A 50 37.35 -6.65 -12.92
C ASP A 50 36.53 -7.34 -14.02
N LYS A 51 35.20 -7.18 -13.99
CA LYS A 51 34.24 -7.84 -14.91
C LYS A 51 33.33 -6.82 -15.60
N PRO A 52 33.86 -6.04 -16.55
CA PRO A 52 33.09 -4.99 -17.24
C PRO A 52 31.88 -5.54 -18.01
N GLU A 53 31.93 -6.81 -18.44
CA GLU A 53 30.85 -7.50 -19.13
C GLU A 53 29.55 -7.60 -18.32
N LEU A 54 29.64 -7.53 -16.98
CA LEU A 54 28.47 -7.56 -16.08
C LEU A 54 27.77 -6.21 -15.94
N ALA A 55 28.33 -5.15 -16.52
CA ALA A 55 27.78 -3.79 -16.50
C ALA A 55 27.36 -3.30 -15.10
N CYS A 56 28.09 -3.72 -14.05
CA CYS A 56 27.75 -3.45 -12.66
C CYS A 56 27.59 -1.96 -12.39
N ASN A 57 28.62 -1.14 -12.66
CA ASN A 57 28.58 0.32 -12.55
C ASN A 57 27.95 0.80 -11.21
N GLY A 58 28.28 0.13 -10.09
CA GLY A 58 27.75 0.43 -8.75
C GLY A 58 26.34 -0.10 -8.45
N LYS A 59 25.61 -0.63 -9.45
CA LYS A 59 24.22 -1.10 -9.32
C LYS A 59 24.07 -2.30 -8.40
N CYS A 60 25.04 -3.22 -8.37
CA CYS A 60 25.00 -4.37 -7.46
C CYS A 60 25.01 -3.93 -5.99
N HIS A 61 25.84 -2.93 -5.66
CA HIS A 61 25.90 -2.37 -4.32
C HIS A 61 24.57 -1.70 -3.94
N LEU A 62 23.98 -0.88 -4.83
CA LEU A 62 22.67 -0.27 -4.61
C LEU A 62 21.59 -1.32 -4.35
N LYS A 63 21.55 -2.39 -5.15
CA LYS A 63 20.61 -3.51 -4.96
C LYS A 63 20.81 -4.21 -3.61
N LYS A 64 22.05 -4.40 -3.18
CA LYS A 64 22.39 -5.00 -1.89
C LYS A 64 21.90 -4.13 -0.73
N VAL A 65 22.10 -2.81 -0.79
CA VAL A 65 21.65 -1.88 0.24
C VAL A 65 20.12 -1.88 0.36
N ILE A 66 19.39 -1.89 -0.76
CA ILE A 66 17.91 -1.92 -0.77
C ILE A 66 17.37 -3.27 -0.27
N SER A 67 17.95 -4.38 -0.72
CA SER A 67 17.50 -5.71 -0.27
C SER A 67 17.84 -5.98 1.19
N SER A 68 18.91 -5.37 1.72
CA SER A 68 19.25 -5.49 3.15
C SER A 68 18.21 -4.86 4.08
N SER A 69 17.47 -3.83 3.63
CA SER A 69 16.36 -3.27 4.42
C SER A 69 15.07 -4.07 4.30
N SER A 70 14.87 -4.82 3.21
CA SER A 70 13.66 -5.64 3.03
C SER A 70 13.81 -7.06 3.62
N ASN A 71 15.02 -7.59 3.74
CA ASN A 71 15.24 -8.96 4.24
C ASN A 71 14.96 -9.14 5.75
N SER A 72 14.77 -8.06 6.51
CA SER A 72 14.24 -8.11 7.88
C SER A 72 12.73 -8.35 7.94
N GLU A 73 12.05 -8.28 6.80
CA GLU A 73 10.62 -8.55 6.63
C GLU A 73 10.47 -9.76 5.71
N LYS A 74 10.76 -10.96 6.24
CA LYS A 74 10.36 -12.22 5.60
C LYS A 74 8.85 -12.49 5.70
N GLU A 75 8.07 -11.51 6.17
CA GLU A 75 6.66 -11.43 5.82
C GLU A 75 6.54 -10.43 4.69
N PRO A 76 5.90 -10.78 3.57
CA PRO A 76 5.66 -9.80 2.53
C PRO A 76 4.81 -8.72 3.17
N ILE A 77 5.38 -7.52 3.39
CA ILE A 77 4.57 -6.32 3.41
C ILE A 77 3.89 -6.34 2.05
N GLN A 78 2.62 -6.72 2.05
CA GLN A 78 1.73 -6.47 0.95
C GLN A 78 1.72 -4.95 0.86
N LEU A 79 2.63 -4.40 0.04
CA LEU A 79 2.52 -3.05 -0.48
C LEU A 79 1.14 -3.06 -1.12
N ILE A 80 0.16 -2.55 -0.40
CA ILE A 80 -1.17 -2.32 -0.91
C ILE A 80 -0.92 -1.50 -2.16
N ASP A 81 -1.14 -2.12 -3.32
CA ASP A 81 -1.08 -1.43 -4.59
C ASP A 81 -2.21 -0.40 -4.56
N LEU A 82 -1.89 0.79 -4.06
CA LEU A 82 -2.84 1.90 -3.87
C LEU A 82 -3.51 2.29 -5.20
N LYS A 83 -3.00 1.82 -6.34
CA LYS A 83 -3.67 1.91 -7.64
C LYS A 83 -5.05 1.26 -7.69
N LYS A 84 -5.38 0.36 -6.75
CA LYS A 84 -6.64 -0.40 -6.76
C LYS A 84 -7.59 -0.10 -5.60
N ILE A 85 -7.43 1.00 -4.88
CA ILE A 85 -8.49 1.46 -3.97
C ILE A 85 -9.53 2.24 -4.79
N ILE A 86 -10.44 1.51 -5.44
CA ILE A 86 -11.69 2.11 -5.89
C ILE A 86 -12.48 2.39 -4.60
N LEU A 87 -12.50 3.65 -4.18
CA LEU A 87 -13.40 4.12 -3.13
C LEU A 87 -14.84 4.02 -3.66
N TYR A 88 -15.49 2.87 -3.44
CA TYR A 88 -16.90 2.70 -3.75
C TYR A 88 -17.73 3.50 -2.75
N ASN A 89 -18.12 4.71 -3.14
CA ASN A 89 -19.04 5.54 -2.37
C ASN A 89 -20.47 5.11 -2.67
N THR A 90 -21.00 4.17 -1.87
CA THR A 90 -22.43 3.88 -1.88
C THR A 90 -23.14 4.97 -1.07
N MET A 91 -23.83 5.86 -1.77
CA MET A 91 -24.81 6.76 -1.17
C MET A 91 -25.79 5.93 -0.34
N GLN A 92 -25.85 6.18 0.98
CA GLN A 92 -26.82 5.54 1.87
C GLN A 92 -28.23 5.87 1.36
N THR A 93 -28.89 4.89 0.77
CA THR A 93 -30.30 4.99 0.43
C THR A 93 -31.08 5.02 1.74
N ARG A 94 -31.61 6.21 2.08
CA ARG A 94 -32.56 6.36 3.17
C ARG A 94 -33.90 5.81 2.69
N TYR A 95 -34.21 4.59 3.09
CA TYR A 95 -35.54 4.04 2.90
C TYR A 95 -36.46 4.61 3.99
N SER A 96 -37.45 5.39 3.57
CA SER A 96 -38.58 5.78 4.41
C SER A 96 -39.64 4.68 4.29
N VAL A 97 -39.86 3.93 5.38
CA VAL A 97 -40.99 3.00 5.45
C VAL A 97 -42.21 3.80 5.89
N PRO A 98 -43.27 3.93 5.07
CA PRO A 98 -44.50 4.54 5.54
C PRO A 98 -45.15 3.60 6.56
N LEU A 99 -45.27 4.05 7.81
CA LEU A 99 -46.09 3.39 8.82
C LEU A 99 -47.55 3.52 8.40
N THR A 100 -48.09 2.49 7.75
CA THR A 100 -49.52 2.44 7.46
C THR A 100 -50.26 2.01 8.73
N LYS A 101 -51.08 2.91 9.27
CA LYS A 101 -52.02 2.58 10.35
C LYS A 101 -53.15 1.77 9.74
N ASN A 102 -53.14 0.46 9.95
CA ASN A 102 -54.16 -0.44 9.46
C ASN A 102 -55.45 -0.25 10.28
N ASN A 103 -56.47 0.36 9.68
CA ASN A 103 -57.84 0.26 10.16
C ASN A 103 -58.59 -0.65 9.19
N ASN A 104 -58.80 -1.90 9.61
CA ASN A 104 -59.54 -2.91 8.85
C ASN A 104 -60.94 -2.42 8.47
N SER A 105 -61.33 -2.59 7.21
CA SER A 105 -62.38 -3.57 6.83
C SER A 105 -62.88 -3.33 5.40
N LEU A 106 -62.41 -4.14 4.43
CA LEU A 106 -63.21 -4.54 3.27
C LEU A 106 -62.78 -5.96 2.83
N PRO A 107 -63.71 -6.82 2.33
CA PRO A 107 -63.59 -8.28 2.41
C PRO A 107 -62.89 -8.93 1.22
N TYR A 108 -62.36 -8.16 0.28
CA TYR A 108 -61.65 -8.69 -0.88
C TYR A 108 -60.74 -7.61 -1.46
N LYS A 109 -59.45 -7.90 -1.53
CA LYS A 109 -58.48 -7.10 -2.28
C LYS A 109 -57.63 -8.09 -3.06
N TYR A 110 -57.64 -7.95 -4.37
CA TYR A 110 -56.74 -8.70 -5.26
C TYR A 110 -55.31 -8.40 -4.83
N LEU A 111 -54.64 -9.38 -4.23
CA LEU A 111 -53.23 -9.30 -3.83
C LEU A 111 -52.41 -9.78 -5.02
N ASN A 112 -51.93 -8.83 -5.82
CA ASN A 112 -50.86 -9.12 -6.75
C ASN A 112 -49.54 -8.93 -6.00
N ASP A 113 -49.02 -10.01 -5.41
CA ASP A 113 -47.71 -10.04 -4.76
C ASP A 113 -46.56 -10.10 -5.79
N TYR A 114 -46.77 -9.54 -6.98
CA TYR A 114 -45.72 -9.36 -7.97
C TYR A 114 -44.69 -8.38 -7.40
N GLN A 115 -43.69 -8.94 -6.74
CA GLN A 115 -42.42 -8.31 -6.52
C GLN A 115 -41.65 -8.41 -7.82
N TYR A 116 -41.26 -7.25 -8.37
CA TYR A 116 -40.33 -7.21 -9.49
C TYR A 116 -39.08 -7.99 -9.09
N LEU A 117 -38.95 -9.22 -9.62
CA LEU A 117 -37.70 -9.95 -9.54
C LEU A 117 -36.71 -9.09 -10.31
N VAL A 118 -35.74 -8.51 -9.60
CA VAL A 118 -34.52 -7.98 -10.23
C VAL A 118 -33.82 -9.19 -10.82
N VAL A 119 -34.23 -9.58 -12.02
CA VAL A 119 -33.47 -10.48 -12.85
C VAL A 119 -32.30 -9.62 -13.30
N SER A 120 -31.14 -9.80 -12.67
CA SER A 120 -29.88 -9.35 -13.23
C SER A 120 -29.58 -10.21 -14.47
N SER A 121 -30.37 -10.03 -15.52
CA SER A 121 -30.00 -10.53 -16.83
C SER A 121 -28.92 -9.58 -17.32
N CYS A 122 -27.66 -9.99 -17.16
CA CYS A 122 -26.58 -9.36 -17.91
C CYS A 122 -26.88 -9.59 -19.39
N PHE A 123 -27.40 -8.54 -20.04
CA PHE A 123 -27.62 -8.51 -21.46
C PHE A 123 -26.24 -8.55 -22.13
N HIS A 124 -25.78 -9.76 -22.47
CA HIS A 124 -24.63 -9.92 -23.32
C HIS A 124 -25.13 -10.10 -24.76
N PRO A 125 -24.51 -9.45 -25.75
CA PRO A 125 -24.81 -9.75 -27.14
C PRO A 125 -24.50 -11.22 -27.44
N PRO A 126 -25.21 -11.84 -28.41
CA PRO A 126 -24.94 -13.22 -28.80
C PRO A 126 -23.47 -13.37 -29.20
N GLN A 127 -22.84 -14.45 -28.73
CA GLN A 127 -21.49 -14.80 -29.16
C GLN A 127 -21.59 -15.36 -30.57
N ASP A 128 -21.11 -14.59 -31.54
CA ASP A 128 -20.91 -15.07 -32.91
C ASP A 128 -19.89 -16.21 -32.89
N SER A 129 -20.37 -17.44 -33.01
CA SER A 129 -19.53 -18.58 -33.37
C SER A 129 -19.37 -18.61 -34.88
N PHE A 130 -18.34 -17.94 -35.39
CA PHE A 130 -17.83 -18.20 -36.73
C PHE A 130 -16.40 -18.75 -36.64
N LEU A 131 -16.23 -19.88 -37.31
CA LEU A 131 -15.02 -20.68 -37.51
C LEU A 131 -13.80 -19.85 -37.91
#